data_AF-A0A7X8MZL0-F1
#
_entry.id   AF-A0A7X8MZL0-F1
#
_cell.length_a   1.000
_cell.length_b   1.000
_cell.length_c   1.000
_cell.angle_alpha   90.00
_cell.angle_beta   90.00
_cell.angle_gamma   90.00
#
_symmetry.space_group_name_H-M   'P 1'
#
loop_
_entity.id
_entity.type
_entity.pdbx_description
1 polymer ?
#
loop_
_entity_poly.entity_id
_entity_poly.type
_entity_poly.pdbx_seq_one_letter_code
_entity_poly.pdbx_strand_id
1 'polypeptide(L)'
;MKKISFIITIMLLILSGCNQYRSAVIPAEGTFHLALINNTDINIYGYEVSYSQDGTHRGGSGGGVYADNSKVKKGDTFTFDFNHVNFLQDKEVSFVITVFTGKHQTEKVTLSSPVTTMVSKLESIYYVEITGNSPESLKVN
;
A
#
# COMPACT_ATOMS: atom_id res chain seq x y z
N MET A 1 45.31 -6.52 18.57
CA MET A 1 43.98 -6.39 19.23
C MET A 1 43.04 -5.35 18.60
N LYS A 2 43.34 -4.76 17.41
CA LYS A 2 42.45 -3.77 16.74
C LYS A 2 41.49 -4.36 15.70
N LYS A 3 41.75 -5.57 15.18
CA LYS A 3 40.96 -6.17 14.08
C LYS A 3 39.64 -6.82 14.54
N ILE A 4 39.61 -7.37 15.75
CA ILE A 4 38.41 -8.01 16.32
C ILE A 4 37.32 -6.97 16.63
N SER A 5 37.72 -5.74 17.01
CA SER A 5 36.79 -4.65 17.28
C SER A 5 36.02 -4.18 16.04
N PHE A 6 36.57 -4.36 14.83
CA PHE A 6 35.92 -3.88 13.60
C PHE A 6 34.83 -4.84 13.10
N ILE A 7 34.98 -6.14 13.38
CA ILE A 7 34.03 -7.19 12.97
C ILE A 7 32.74 -7.11 13.81
N ILE A 8 32.87 -6.79 15.10
CA ILE A 8 31.72 -6.65 16.01
C ILE A 8 30.85 -5.45 15.63
N THR A 9 31.45 -4.32 15.20
CA THR A 9 30.71 -3.13 14.77
C THR A 9 29.92 -3.35 13.48
N ILE A 10 30.45 -4.14 12.54
CA ILE A 10 29.76 -4.49 11.28
C ILE A 10 28.59 -5.44 11.56
N MET A 11 28.74 -6.37 12.49
CA MET A 11 27.70 -7.35 12.84
C MET A 11 26.50 -6.72 13.57
N LEU A 12 26.72 -5.63 14.32
CA LEU A 12 25.65 -4.86 14.98
C LEU A 12 24.80 -4.02 14.00
N LEU A 13 25.37 -3.59 12.87
CA LEU A 13 24.66 -2.80 11.85
C LEU A 13 23.65 -3.62 11.03
N ILE A 14 23.82 -4.95 10.98
CA ILE A 14 22.93 -5.84 10.23
C ILE A 14 21.67 -6.22 11.04
N LEU A 15 21.65 -5.96 12.34
CA LEU A 15 20.50 -6.25 13.22
C LEU A 15 19.49 -5.09 13.32
N SER A 16 19.86 -3.87 12.89
CA SER A 16 18.96 -2.71 12.87
C SER A 16 18.00 -2.66 11.66
N GLY A 17 18.01 -3.70 10.80
CA GLY A 17 17.25 -3.71 9.54
C GLY A 17 15.82 -4.25 9.62
N CYS A 18 15.40 -4.87 10.72
CA CYS A 18 14.06 -5.44 10.85
C CYS A 18 13.22 -4.67 11.86
N ASN A 19 12.63 -3.54 11.45
CA ASN A 19 11.37 -3.04 11.99
C ASN A 19 10.90 -1.83 11.18
N GLN A 20 10.19 -2.08 10.08
CA GLN A 20 9.53 -1.03 9.30
C GLN A 20 8.02 -1.25 9.16
N TYR A 21 7.39 -2.03 10.05
CA TYR A 21 5.96 -1.83 10.28
C TYR A 21 5.79 -0.56 11.12
N ARG A 22 5.84 0.60 10.44
CA ARG A 22 5.39 1.88 10.98
C ARG A 22 4.00 1.69 11.55
N SER A 23 3.81 2.20 12.77
CA SER A 23 2.58 2.20 13.57
C SER A 23 1.33 1.82 12.78
N ALA A 24 0.73 0.67 13.12
CA ALA A 24 -0.61 0.35 12.68
C ALA A 24 -1.53 1.49 13.17
N VAL A 25 -1.91 2.39 12.26
CA VAL A 25 -2.95 3.38 12.54
C VAL A 25 -4.22 2.55 12.71
N ILE A 26 -4.66 2.39 13.95
CA ILE A 26 -5.92 1.72 14.27
C ILE A 26 -7.02 2.47 13.51
N PRO A 27 -7.82 1.78 12.68
CA PRO A 27 -8.91 2.43 11.96
C PRO A 27 -9.89 3.07 12.92
N ALA A 28 -10.45 4.21 12.50
CA ALA A 28 -11.56 4.81 13.22
C ALA A 28 -12.74 3.82 13.30
N GLU A 29 -13.56 3.95 14.33
CA GLU A 29 -14.76 3.14 14.47
C GLU A 29 -15.61 3.25 13.19
N GLY A 30 -16.00 2.11 12.62
CA GLY A 30 -16.74 2.09 11.37
C GLY A 30 -15.88 2.31 10.11
N THR A 31 -14.55 2.16 10.17
CA THR A 31 -13.71 2.12 8.96
C THR A 31 -12.90 0.84 8.87
N PHE A 32 -12.44 0.52 7.66
CA PHE A 32 -11.31 -0.39 7.45
C PHE A 32 -10.25 0.34 6.64
N HIS A 33 -9.00 -0.10 6.78
CA HIS A 33 -7.87 0.50 6.08
C HIS A 33 -7.32 -0.45 5.02
N LEU A 34 -6.98 0.10 3.85
CA LEU A 34 -6.13 -0.57 2.87
C LEU A 34 -4.76 0.10 2.89
N ALA A 35 -3.74 -0.64 3.30
CA ALA A 35 -2.35 -0.25 3.31
C ALA A 35 -1.63 -0.81 2.08
N LEU A 36 -1.25 0.08 1.16
CA LEU A 36 -0.47 -0.25 -0.03
C LEU A 36 1.01 -0.07 0.26
N ILE A 37 1.79 -1.14 0.15
CA ILE A 37 3.24 -1.12 0.36
C ILE A 37 3.92 -0.98 -0.99
N ASN A 38 4.72 0.07 -1.18
CA ASN A 38 5.51 0.23 -2.39
C ASN A 38 6.78 -0.63 -2.32
N ASN A 39 6.83 -1.77 -2.99
CA ASN A 39 8.06 -2.55 -3.15
C ASN A 39 8.56 -2.57 -4.60
N THR A 40 8.28 -1.51 -5.35
CA THR A 40 8.70 -1.37 -6.75
C THR A 40 10.09 -0.74 -6.87
N ASP A 41 10.75 -0.97 -8.00
CA ASP A 41 12.00 -0.29 -8.38
C ASP A 41 11.79 0.95 -9.26
N ILE A 42 10.53 1.31 -9.52
CA ILE A 42 10.16 2.48 -10.31
C ILE A 42 9.69 3.64 -9.43
N ASN A 43 9.56 4.84 -10.02
CA ASN A 43 9.02 5.97 -9.29
C ASN A 43 7.48 5.87 -9.23
N ILE A 44 6.95 5.88 -8.01
CA ILE A 44 5.51 5.96 -7.73
C ILE A 44 5.21 7.29 -7.04
N TYR A 45 4.17 7.99 -7.49
CA TYR A 45 3.79 9.31 -6.96
C TYR A 45 2.48 9.28 -6.16
N GLY A 46 1.78 8.14 -6.18
CA GLY A 46 0.56 7.95 -5.44
C GLY A 46 -0.27 6.81 -5.99
N TYR A 47 -1.48 6.70 -5.47
CA TYR A 47 -2.39 5.62 -5.78
C TYR A 47 -3.82 6.12 -5.86
N GLU A 48 -4.65 5.41 -6.58
CA GLU A 48 -6.10 5.50 -6.51
C GLU A 48 -6.66 4.09 -6.37
N VAL A 49 -7.63 3.94 -5.49
CA VAL A 49 -8.30 2.67 -5.24
C VAL A 49 -9.78 2.82 -5.51
N SER A 50 -10.37 1.85 -6.22
CA SER A 50 -11.81 1.63 -6.29
C SER A 50 -12.15 0.23 -5.76
N TYR A 51 -13.38 0.02 -5.31
CA TYR A 51 -13.81 -1.26 -4.75
C TYR A 51 -15.22 -1.66 -5.16
N SER A 52 -15.44 -2.98 -5.19
CA SER A 52 -16.70 -3.62 -5.50
C SER A 52 -17.01 -4.76 -4.52
N GLN A 53 -18.29 -5.03 -4.33
CA GLN A 53 -18.82 -6.12 -3.51
C GLN A 53 -20.04 -6.72 -4.19
N ASP A 54 -20.15 -8.04 -4.18
CA ASP A 54 -21.23 -8.78 -4.85
C ASP A 54 -21.40 -8.34 -6.34
N GLY A 55 -20.27 -8.14 -7.03
CA GLY A 55 -20.24 -7.70 -8.43
C GLY A 55 -20.66 -6.24 -8.68
N THR A 56 -20.96 -5.47 -7.63
CA THR A 56 -21.41 -4.07 -7.73
C THR A 56 -20.30 -3.12 -7.31
N HIS A 57 -20.01 -2.08 -8.10
CA HIS A 57 -19.10 -1.00 -7.68
C HIS A 57 -19.71 -0.22 -6.51
N ARG A 58 -18.93 -0.04 -5.44
CA ARG A 58 -19.39 0.57 -4.18
C ARG A 58 -18.73 1.92 -3.89
N GLY A 59 -17.52 2.15 -4.40
CA GLY A 59 -16.87 3.46 -4.29
C GLY A 59 -15.38 3.42 -4.58
N GLY A 60 -14.69 4.49 -4.16
CA GLY A 60 -13.25 4.64 -4.29
C GLY A 60 -12.68 5.79 -3.47
N SER A 61 -11.35 5.86 -3.41
CA SER A 61 -10.56 6.81 -2.62
C SER A 61 -10.47 8.23 -3.21
N GLY A 62 -10.77 8.42 -4.50
CA GLY A 62 -10.56 9.70 -5.20
C GLY A 62 -9.09 10.04 -5.50
N GLY A 63 -8.16 9.14 -5.19
CA GLY A 63 -6.73 9.30 -5.43
C GLY A 63 -5.98 9.98 -4.27
N GLY A 64 -4.76 9.52 -4.02
CA GLY A 64 -3.87 10.03 -2.98
C GLY A 64 -2.46 10.24 -3.50
N VAL A 65 -1.91 11.43 -3.25
CA VAL A 65 -0.52 11.82 -3.53
C VAL A 65 0.02 12.58 -2.32
N TYR A 66 1.35 12.61 -2.12
CA TYR A 66 1.91 13.52 -1.11
C TYR A 66 1.74 14.98 -1.55
N ALA A 67 1.48 15.87 -0.58
CA ALA A 67 1.21 17.28 -0.84
C ALA A 67 2.37 18.01 -1.54
N ASP A 68 3.61 17.55 -1.30
CA ASP A 68 4.82 18.05 -1.95
C ASP A 68 5.11 17.41 -3.31
N ASN A 69 4.23 16.50 -3.78
CA ASN A 69 4.41 15.66 -4.97
C ASN A 69 5.71 14.84 -4.96
N SER A 70 6.27 14.57 -3.77
CA SER A 70 7.35 13.61 -3.64
C SER A 70 6.86 12.20 -3.98
N LYS A 71 7.81 11.34 -4.35
CA LYS A 71 7.51 9.95 -4.64
C LYS A 71 7.23 9.19 -3.35
N VAL A 72 6.33 8.22 -3.43
CA VAL A 72 6.20 7.13 -2.46
C VAL A 72 7.47 6.29 -2.56
N LYS A 73 8.30 6.25 -1.51
CA LYS A 73 9.59 5.55 -1.59
C LYS A 73 9.37 4.05 -1.51
N LYS A 74 10.34 3.28 -2.03
CA LYS A 74 10.36 1.83 -1.83
C LYS A 74 10.41 1.54 -0.32
N GLY A 75 9.55 0.65 0.16
CA GLY A 75 9.31 0.34 1.56
C GLY A 75 8.30 1.26 2.27
N ASP A 76 7.85 2.36 1.65
CA ASP A 76 6.79 3.19 2.25
C ASP A 76 5.42 2.53 2.11
N THR A 77 4.57 2.80 3.10
CA THR A 77 3.16 2.41 3.11
C THR A 77 2.27 3.64 2.85
N PHE A 78 1.30 3.47 1.95
CA PHE A 78 0.27 4.46 1.65
C PHE A 78 -1.09 3.90 2.05
N THR A 79 -1.79 4.57 2.97
CA THR A 79 -3.04 4.05 3.55
C THR A 79 -4.25 4.80 3.03
N PHE A 80 -5.31 4.06 2.73
CA PHE A 80 -6.63 4.59 2.43
C PHE A 80 -7.64 4.11 3.46
N ASP A 81 -8.48 5.05 3.90
CA ASP A 81 -9.54 4.78 4.87
C ASP A 81 -10.87 4.64 4.13
N PHE A 82 -11.59 3.56 4.40
CA PHE A 82 -12.88 3.29 3.79
C PHE A 82 -13.96 3.25 4.85
N ASN A 83 -14.97 4.10 4.68
CA ASN A 83 -16.08 4.24 5.62
C ASN A 83 -17.17 3.18 5.37
N HIS A 84 -17.68 2.58 6.44
CA HIS A 84 -18.77 1.60 6.46
C HIS A 84 -20.05 2.04 5.72
N VAL A 85 -20.32 3.36 5.60
CA VAL A 85 -21.55 3.85 4.94
C VAL A 85 -21.70 3.39 3.49
N ASN A 86 -20.59 3.13 2.79
CA ASN A 86 -20.60 2.69 1.39
C ASN A 86 -20.26 1.19 1.24
N PHE A 87 -20.33 0.44 2.34
CA PHE A 87 -19.63 -0.82 2.44
C PHE A 87 -20.50 -1.89 3.16
N LEU A 88 -20.59 -3.10 2.60
CA LEU A 88 -21.34 -4.21 3.19
C LEU A 88 -20.43 -5.02 4.13
N GLN A 89 -20.64 -4.90 5.43
CA GLN A 89 -19.87 -5.64 6.45
C GLN A 89 -19.94 -7.16 6.26
N ASP A 90 -18.86 -7.86 6.59
CA ASP A 90 -18.72 -9.32 6.53
C ASP A 90 -18.93 -9.91 5.13
N LYS A 91 -18.77 -9.07 4.10
CA LYS A 91 -18.79 -9.47 2.70
C LYS A 91 -17.40 -9.35 2.08
N GLU A 92 -17.21 -10.19 1.09
CA GLU A 92 -16.06 -10.12 0.21
C GLU A 92 -15.97 -8.75 -0.47
N VAL A 93 -14.79 -8.13 -0.43
CA VAL A 93 -14.47 -6.91 -1.17
C VAL A 93 -13.35 -7.19 -2.16
N SER A 94 -13.53 -6.69 -3.39
CA SER A 94 -12.50 -6.65 -4.42
C SER A 94 -12.07 -5.21 -4.63
N PHE A 95 -10.77 -4.97 -4.72
CA PHE A 95 -10.24 -3.65 -5.08
C PHE A 95 -9.68 -3.65 -6.50
N VAL A 96 -9.59 -2.46 -7.08
CA VAL A 96 -8.80 -2.15 -8.27
C VAL A 96 -7.88 -1.00 -7.89
N ILE A 97 -6.58 -1.19 -8.12
CA ILE A 97 -5.54 -0.25 -7.71
C ILE A 97 -4.95 0.39 -8.96
N THR A 98 -5.07 1.71 -9.08
CA THR A 98 -4.37 2.53 -10.05
C THR A 98 -3.13 3.13 -9.39
N VAL A 99 -1.99 2.96 -10.03
CA VAL A 99 -0.68 3.43 -9.58
C VAL A 99 -0.29 4.65 -10.41
N PHE A 100 0.06 5.77 -9.78
CA PHE A 100 0.54 6.96 -10.48
C PHE A 100 2.06 6.87 -10.66
N THR A 101 2.53 6.71 -11.89
CA THR A 101 3.97 6.60 -12.23
C THR A 101 4.57 7.95 -12.65
N GLY A 102 3.72 8.95 -12.94
CA GLY A 102 4.11 10.32 -13.25
C GLY A 102 3.70 11.31 -12.16
N LYS A 103 4.44 12.42 -12.05
CA LYS A 103 4.06 13.54 -11.16
C LYS A 103 2.71 14.11 -11.54
N HIS A 104 1.99 14.69 -10.57
CA HIS A 104 0.66 15.28 -10.81
C HIS A 104 -0.32 14.34 -11.51
N GLN A 105 -0.16 13.02 -11.33
CA GLN A 105 -1.02 11.99 -11.89
C GLN A 105 -1.04 11.96 -13.43
N THR A 106 0.00 12.48 -14.09
CA THR A 106 0.07 12.56 -15.57
C THR A 106 0.22 11.19 -16.24
N GLU A 107 0.80 10.23 -15.54
CA GLU A 107 0.99 8.86 -16.02
C GLU A 107 0.48 7.88 -14.96
N LYS A 108 -0.25 6.86 -15.42
CA LYS A 108 -0.90 5.90 -14.53
C LYS A 108 -0.94 4.50 -15.15
N VAL A 109 -0.86 3.50 -14.28
CA VAL A 109 -1.05 2.09 -14.61
C VAL A 109 -2.14 1.54 -13.71
N THR A 110 -3.18 0.95 -14.29
CA THR A 110 -4.25 0.29 -13.53
C THR A 110 -3.95 -1.19 -13.43
N LEU A 111 -3.83 -1.67 -12.19
CA LEU A 111 -3.57 -3.06 -11.87
C LEU A 111 -4.91 -3.78 -11.68
N SER A 112 -5.32 -4.48 -12.72
CA SER A 112 -6.48 -5.36 -12.71
C SER A 112 -6.01 -6.79 -12.47
N SER A 113 -5.87 -7.17 -11.21
CA SER A 113 -5.66 -8.56 -10.79
C SER A 113 -6.12 -8.69 -9.35
N PRO A 114 -6.70 -9.84 -8.95
CA PRO A 114 -7.76 -9.90 -7.95
C PRO A 114 -7.21 -9.31 -6.67
N VAL A 115 -7.59 -8.08 -6.34
CA VAL A 115 -7.12 -7.54 -5.08
C VAL A 115 -7.89 -8.31 -4.04
N THR A 116 -7.13 -9.24 -3.47
CA THR A 116 -7.41 -10.21 -2.43
C THR A 116 -8.81 -10.01 -1.90
N THR A 117 -9.67 -10.97 -2.19
CA THR A 117 -11.01 -10.95 -1.65
C THR A 117 -10.92 -10.93 -0.14
N MET A 118 -11.17 -9.76 0.46
CA MET A 118 -11.05 -9.57 1.89
C MET A 118 -12.43 -9.67 2.49
N VAL A 119 -12.58 -10.43 3.58
CA VAL A 119 -13.78 -10.32 4.39
C VAL A 119 -13.65 -9.05 5.17
N SER A 120 -14.43 -8.09 4.75
CA SER A 120 -14.46 -6.77 5.28
C SER A 120 -14.97 -6.67 6.70
N LYS A 121 -14.05 -6.30 7.56
CA LYS A 121 -14.28 -6.20 8.98
C LYS A 121 -13.88 -4.82 9.44
N LEU A 122 -14.75 -4.18 10.21
CA LEU A 122 -14.45 -2.90 10.81
C LEU A 122 -13.18 -3.02 11.67
N GLU A 123 -12.45 -1.91 11.79
CA GLU A 123 -11.21 -1.82 12.57
C GLU A 123 -10.11 -2.76 12.05
N SER A 124 -10.24 -3.25 10.81
CA SER A 124 -9.23 -4.09 10.17
C SER A 124 -8.34 -3.30 9.23
N ILE A 125 -7.07 -3.69 9.14
CA ILE A 125 -6.11 -3.17 8.18
C ILE A 125 -5.72 -4.31 7.27
N TYR A 126 -5.82 -4.07 5.97
CA TYR A 126 -5.37 -4.99 4.96
C TYR A 126 -4.11 -4.48 4.30
N TYR A 127 -3.12 -5.34 4.16
CA TYR A 127 -1.83 -5.01 3.55
C TYR A 127 -1.77 -5.62 2.16
N VAL A 128 -1.39 -4.81 1.20
CA VAL A 128 -1.22 -5.20 -0.20
C VAL A 128 0.12 -4.69 -0.68
N GLU A 129 0.93 -5.58 -1.27
CA GLU A 129 2.24 -5.20 -1.76
C GLU A 129 2.19 -4.94 -3.27
N ILE A 130 2.75 -3.81 -3.70
CA ILE A 130 2.93 -3.49 -5.11
C ILE A 130 4.38 -3.78 -5.48
N THR A 131 4.59 -4.66 -6.47
CA THR A 131 5.91 -5.06 -6.96
C THR A 131 6.04 -4.80 -8.45
N GLY A 132 7.28 -4.73 -8.94
CA GLY A 132 7.58 -4.53 -10.36
C GLY A 132 8.80 -3.63 -10.57
N ASN A 133 9.42 -3.73 -11.75
CA ASN A 133 10.62 -2.97 -12.12
C ASN A 133 10.44 -2.12 -13.39
N SER A 134 9.24 -2.14 -13.97
CA SER A 134 8.79 -1.31 -15.08
C SER A 134 7.27 -1.10 -14.97
N PRO A 135 6.68 -0.09 -15.64
CA PRO A 135 5.23 0.10 -15.67
C PRO A 135 4.45 -1.15 -16.12
N GLU A 136 4.98 -1.90 -17.08
CA GLU A 136 4.36 -3.09 -17.67
C GLU A 136 4.48 -4.34 -16.80
N SER A 137 5.41 -4.34 -15.85
CA SER A 137 5.65 -5.45 -14.92
C SER A 137 5.03 -5.23 -13.54
N LEU A 138 4.37 -4.08 -13.31
CA LEU A 138 3.67 -3.80 -12.07
C LEU A 138 2.59 -4.84 -11.80
N LYS A 139 2.52 -5.29 -10.55
CA LYS A 139 1.50 -6.23 -10.09
C LYS A 139 1.27 -6.12 -8.59
N VAL A 140 0.13 -6.67 -8.18
CA VAL A 140 -0.30 -6.80 -6.79
C VAL A 140 0.11 -8.19 -6.28
N ASN A 141 0.68 -8.25 -5.07
CA ASN A 141 0.98 -9.48 -4.32
C ASN A 141 0.28 -9.47 -2.95
#